data_AF-A0A7C3Y6H1-F1
#
_entry.id   AF-A0A7C3Y6H1-F1
#
_cell.length_a   1.000
_cell.length_b   1.000
_cell.length_c   1.000
_cell.angle_alpha   90.00
_cell.angle_beta   90.00
_cell.angle_gamma   90.00
#
_symmetry.space_group_name_H-M   'P 1'
#
loop_
_entity.id
_entity.type
_entity.pdbx_description
1 polymer ?
#
loop_
_entity_poly.entity_id
_entity_poly.type
_entity_poly.pdbx_seq_one_letter_code
_entity_poly.pdbx_strand_id
1 'polypeptide(L)'
;MLESKKKMGQSFGELKVALEKGKGDPLQIFRTFEEGCRAFLKETAKVPPEAAERFLKKVGELGEKIAQGDQGAAIGKMDEIRALKQACHEAYK
;
A
#
# COMPACT_ATOMS: atom_id res chain seq x y z
N MET A 1 -8.32 -6.95 15.55
CA MET A 1 -7.45 -6.32 14.53
C MET A 1 -7.48 -7.25 13.32
N LEU A 2 -7.97 -6.79 12.16
CA LEU A 2 -8.13 -7.65 10.96
C LEU A 2 -6.77 -8.20 10.50
N GLU A 3 -6.70 -9.47 10.11
CA GLU A 3 -5.46 -10.10 9.61
C GLU A 3 -4.90 -9.37 8.39
N SER A 4 -5.77 -8.92 7.48
CA SER A 4 -5.40 -8.12 6.31
C SER A 4 -4.77 -6.78 6.69
N LYS A 5 -5.18 -6.17 7.81
CA LYS A 5 -4.55 -4.93 8.33
C LYS A 5 -3.13 -5.20 8.82
N LYS A 6 -2.87 -6.37 9.43
CA LYS A 6 -1.54 -6.78 9.90
C LYS A 6 -0.62 -7.09 8.71
N LYS A 7 -1.12 -7.86 7.75
CA LYS A 7 -0.39 -8.23 6.52
C LYS A 7 -0.01 -7.00 5.70
N MET A 8 -0.97 -6.09 5.46
CA MET A 8 -0.70 -4.82 4.78
C MET A 8 0.34 -3.95 5.51
N GLY A 9 0.31 -3.93 6.84
CA GLY A 9 1.31 -3.19 7.64
C GLY A 9 2.72 -3.78 7.56
N GLN A 10 2.85 -5.11 7.60
CA GLN A 10 4.13 -5.79 7.44
C GLN A 10 4.70 -5.59 6.03
N SER A 11 3.92 -5.90 4.99
CA SER A 11 4.38 -5.79 3.61
C SER A 11 4.76 -4.36 3.23
N PHE A 12 4.10 -3.33 3.80
CA PHE A 12 4.51 -1.94 3.63
C PHE A 12 5.89 -1.66 4.24
N GLY A 13 6.18 -2.18 5.43
CA GLY A 13 7.50 -2.03 6.05
C GLY A 13 8.59 -2.75 5.25
N GLU A 14 8.31 -3.96 4.79
CA GLU A 14 9.20 -4.74 3.94
C GLU A 14 9.45 -4.04 2.60
N LEU A 15 8.41 -3.46 2.00
CA LEU A 15 8.52 -2.75 0.72
C LEU A 15 9.43 -1.52 0.85
N LYS A 16 9.27 -0.77 1.94
CA LYS A 16 10.13 0.37 2.24
C LYS A 16 11.59 -0.06 2.36
N VAL A 17 11.85 -1.14 3.09
CA VAL A 17 13.20 -1.69 3.27
C VAL A 17 13.78 -2.18 1.94
N ALA A 18 12.97 -2.83 1.09
CA ALA A 18 13.40 -3.27 -0.23
C ALA A 18 13.77 -2.10 -1.14
N LEU A 19 13.00 -1.00 -1.09
CA LEU A 19 13.25 0.19 -1.89
C LEU A 19 14.42 1.04 -1.37
N GLU A 20 14.55 1.20 -0.05
CA GLU A 20 15.61 2.03 0.56
C GLU A 20 16.95 1.31 0.68
N LYS A 21 16.93 0.01 0.98
CA LYS A 21 18.15 -0.77 1.31
C LYS A 21 18.47 -1.83 0.27
N GLY A 22 17.67 -1.97 -0.79
CA GLY A 22 17.85 -3.01 -1.80
C GLY A 22 17.72 -4.43 -1.26
N LYS A 23 16.97 -4.64 -0.17
CA LYS A 23 16.82 -5.95 0.47
C LYS A 23 15.52 -6.64 0.04
N GLY A 24 15.64 -7.67 -0.80
CA GLY A 24 14.52 -8.45 -1.33
C GLY A 24 14.01 -7.89 -2.66
N ASP A 25 13.04 -8.60 -3.26
CA ASP A 25 12.43 -8.18 -4.52
C ASP A 25 11.23 -7.24 -4.23
N PRO A 26 11.33 -5.94 -4.55
CA PRO A 26 10.28 -4.99 -4.24
C PRO A 26 8.99 -5.27 -5.00
N LEU A 27 9.06 -5.93 -6.16
CA LEU A 27 7.90 -6.31 -6.97
C LEU A 27 7.08 -7.44 -6.32
N GLN A 28 7.76 -8.47 -5.78
CA GLN A 28 7.11 -9.55 -5.02
C GLN A 28 6.48 -9.02 -3.72
N ILE A 29 7.21 -8.16 -3.00
CA ILE A 29 6.70 -7.57 -1.76
C ILE A 29 5.50 -6.65 -2.07
N PHE A 30 5.58 -5.89 -3.17
CA PHE A 30 4.49 -5.03 -3.64
C PHE A 30 3.22 -5.83 -3.95
N ARG A 31 3.32 -6.98 -4.63
CA ARG A 31 2.15 -7.83 -4.90
C ARG A 31 1.47 -8.27 -3.61
N THR A 32 2.25 -8.66 -2.60
CA THR A 32 1.72 -9.04 -1.29
C THR A 32 1.03 -7.87 -0.60
N PHE A 33 1.60 -6.67 -0.72
CA PHE A 33 1.00 -5.43 -0.22
C PHE A 33 -0.32 -5.10 -0.95
N GLU A 34 -0.35 -5.17 -2.28
CA GLU A 34 -1.54 -4.92 -3.11
C GLU A 34 -2.68 -5.88 -2.76
N GLU A 35 -2.39 -7.17 -2.61
CA GLU A 35 -3.37 -8.16 -2.18
C GLU A 35 -3.92 -7.83 -0.79
N GLY A 36 -3.04 -7.43 0.15
CA GLY A 36 -3.45 -6.99 1.48
C GLY A 36 -4.35 -5.75 1.44
N CYS A 37 -4.06 -4.80 0.55
CA CYS A 37 -4.89 -3.61 0.31
C CYS A 37 -6.27 -3.97 -0.23
N ARG A 38 -6.35 -4.83 -1.25
CA ARG A 38 -7.63 -5.29 -1.82
C ARG A 38 -8.45 -6.07 -0.80
N ALA A 39 -7.82 -6.96 -0.04
CA ALA A 39 -8.49 -7.72 1.02
C ALA A 39 -9.03 -6.81 2.12
N PHE A 40 -8.22 -5.84 2.57
CA PHE A 40 -8.64 -4.86 3.58
C PHE A 40 -9.84 -4.03 3.13
N LEU A 41 -9.85 -3.56 1.88
CA LEU A 41 -10.98 -2.81 1.33
C LEU A 41 -12.23 -3.68 1.18
N LYS A 42 -12.08 -4.94 0.80
CA LYS A 42 -13.19 -5.90 0.69
C LYS A 42 -13.80 -6.24 2.05
N GLU A 43 -12.97 -6.38 3.08
CA GLU A 43 -13.44 -6.61 4.47
C GLU A 43 -13.99 -5.33 5.12
N THR A 44 -13.51 -4.16 4.70
CA THR A 44 -13.92 -2.88 5.27
C THR A 44 -15.06 -2.27 4.45
N ALA A 45 -16.30 -2.67 4.73
CA ALA A 45 -17.50 -2.07 4.13
C ALA A 45 -17.72 -0.58 4.51
N LYS A 46 -16.91 -0.03 5.43
CA LYS A 46 -16.96 1.37 5.86
C LYS A 46 -16.27 2.34 4.90
N VAL A 47 -15.40 1.84 4.02
CA VAL A 47 -14.70 2.70 3.05
C VAL A 47 -15.60 2.89 1.83
N PRO A 48 -15.95 4.13 1.45
CA PRO A 48 -16.76 4.36 0.27
C PRO A 48 -16.02 3.89 -0.98
N PRO A 49 -16.73 3.36 -1.99
CA PRO A 49 -16.13 2.79 -3.18
C PRO A 49 -15.22 3.77 -3.92
N GLU A 50 -15.55 5.06 -3.93
CA GLU A 50 -14.70 6.10 -4.54
C GLU A 50 -13.35 6.27 -3.82
N ALA A 51 -13.33 6.18 -2.49
CA ALA A 51 -12.09 6.25 -1.72
C ALA A 51 -11.27 4.96 -1.87
N ALA A 52 -11.94 3.81 -1.92
CA ALA A 52 -11.33 2.51 -2.20
C ALA A 52 -10.66 2.50 -3.59
N GLU A 53 -11.35 2.99 -4.62
CA GLU A 53 -10.82 3.08 -5.98
C GLU A 53 -9.63 4.04 -6.06
N ARG A 54 -9.73 5.24 -5.46
CA ARG A 54 -8.61 6.19 -5.39
C ARG A 54 -7.39 5.59 -4.68
N PHE A 55 -7.61 4.85 -3.60
CA PHE A 55 -6.55 4.16 -2.88
C PHE A 55 -5.89 3.08 -3.74
N LEU A 56 -6.67 2.22 -4.39
CA LEU A 56 -6.15 1.20 -5.30
C LEU A 56 -5.42 1.79 -6.50
N LYS A 57 -5.87 2.92 -7.03
CA LYS A 57 -5.18 3.65 -8.10
C LYS A 57 -3.78 4.09 -7.65
N LYS A 58 -3.66 4.68 -6.46
CA LYS A 58 -2.36 5.09 -5.88
C LYS A 58 -1.44 3.89 -5.64
N VAL A 59 -2.00 2.77 -5.17
CA VAL A 59 -1.26 1.50 -5.03
C VAL A 59 -0.78 1.00 -6.39
N GLY A 60 -1.60 1.06 -7.44
CA GLY A 60 -1.20 0.71 -8.81
C GLY A 60 -0.05 1.58 -9.33
N GLU A 61 -0.12 2.90 -9.14
CA GLU A 61 0.97 3.83 -9.50
C GLU A 61 2.28 3.49 -8.77
N LEU A 62 2.21 3.07 -7.50
CA LEU A 62 3.39 2.60 -6.76
C LEU A 62 3.99 1.36 -7.44
N GLY A 63 3.16 0.39 -7.83
CA GLY A 63 3.61 -0.80 -8.57
C GLY A 63 4.31 -0.47 -9.89
N GLU A 64 3.79 0.50 -10.64
CA GLU A 64 4.42 0.99 -11.87
C GLU A 64 5.80 1.60 -11.60
N LYS A 65 5.95 2.41 -10.55
CA LYS A 65 7.25 2.98 -10.18
C LYS A 65 8.27 1.94 -9.77
N ILE A 66 7.83 0.92 -9.06
CA ILE A 66 8.67 -0.22 -8.70
C ILE A 66 9.10 -1.01 -9.95
N ALA A 67 8.16 -1.27 -10.87
CA ALA A 67 8.44 -1.96 -12.12
C ALA A 67 9.38 -1.15 -13.05
N GLN A 68 9.31 0.18 -13.01
CA GLN A 68 10.21 1.08 -13.71
C GLN A 68 11.61 1.17 -13.08
N GLY A 69 11.83 0.57 -11.90
CA GLY A 69 13.08 0.71 -11.14
C GLY A 69 13.27 2.10 -10.51
N ASP A 70 12.24 2.95 -10.53
CA ASP A 70 12.27 4.29 -9.95
C ASP A 70 11.96 4.22 -8.45
N GLN A 71 12.95 3.73 -7.69
CA GLN A 71 12.84 3.52 -6.24
C GLN A 71 12.56 4.82 -5.49
N GLY A 72 13.12 5.95 -5.95
CA GLY A 72 12.89 7.27 -5.36
C GLY A 72 11.42 7.69 -5.48
N ALA A 73 10.85 7.59 -6.67
CA ALA A 73 9.42 7.88 -6.87
C ALA A 73 8.53 6.88 -6.12
N ALA A 74 8.91 5.60 -6.05
CA ALA A 74 8.18 4.60 -5.30
C ALA A 74 8.12 4.92 -3.79
N ILE A 75 9.23 5.35 -3.19
CA ILE A 75 9.27 5.77 -1.79
C ILE A 75 8.36 6.98 -1.54
N GLY A 76 8.37 7.98 -2.44
CA GLY A 76 7.46 9.13 -2.35
C GLY A 76 5.98 8.73 -2.38
N LYS A 77 5.62 7.81 -3.29
CA LYS A 77 4.26 7.26 -3.40
C LYS A 77 3.84 6.47 -2.16
N MET A 78 4.77 5.77 -1.52
CA MET A 78 4.47 5.06 -0.27
C MET A 78 4.04 6.00 0.85
N ASP A 79 4.67 7.16 0.97
CA ASP A 79 4.30 8.13 2.02
C ASP A 79 2.91 8.74 1.76
N GLU A 80 2.57 9.01 0.48
CA GLU A 80 1.21 9.41 0.09
C GLU A 80 0.17 8.35 0.50
N ILE A 81 0.44 7.07 0.24
CA ILE A 81 -0.46 5.95 0.58
C ILE A 81 -0.61 5.84 2.10
N ARG A 82 0.46 6.08 2.86
CA ARG A 82 0.42 6.09 4.34
C ARG A 82 -0.47 7.22 4.86
N ALA A 83 -0.33 8.42 4.31
CA ALA A 83 -1.16 9.58 4.67
C ALA A 83 -2.64 9.32 4.35
N LEU A 84 -2.93 8.77 3.17
CA LEU A 84 -4.30 8.38 2.76
C LEU A 84 -4.89 7.31 3.69
N LYS A 85 -4.11 6.29 4.06
CA LYS A 85 -4.53 5.26 5.01
C LYS A 85 -4.87 5.87 6.38
N GLN A 86 -4.05 6.81 6.85
CA GLN A 86 -4.26 7.46 8.13
C GLN A 86 -5.49 8.37 8.11
N ALA A 87 -5.68 9.16 7.05
CA ALA A 87 -6.88 9.95 6.84
C ALA A 87 -8.16 9.07 6.78
N CYS A 88 -8.09 7.92 6.09
CA CYS A 88 -9.19 6.94 6.09
C CYS A 88 -9.37 6.25 7.45
N HIS A 89 -8.36 6.21 8.31
CA HIS A 89 -8.52 5.65 9.65
C HIS A 89 -9.19 6.66 10.58
N GLU A 90 -8.79 7.92 10.52
CA GLU A 90 -9.31 9.00 11.38
C GLU A 90 -10.74 9.41 11.02
N ALA A 91 -11.06 9.50 9.73
CA ALA A 91 -12.40 9.86 9.29
C ALA A 91 -13.47 8.78 9.59
N TYR A 92 -13.06 7.56 9.93
CA TYR A 92 -13.95 6.40 10.09
C TYR A 92 -13.72 5.64 11.41
N LYS A 93 -13.04 6.28 12.38
CA LYS A 93 -12.86 5.78 13.76
C LYS A 93 -14.14 6.00 14.56
#